data_AF-A0A930F1Q1-F1
#
_entry.id   AF-A0A930F1Q1-F1
#
_cell.length_a   1.000
_cell.length_b   1.000
_cell.length_c   1.000
_cell.angle_alpha   90.00
_cell.angle_beta   90.00
_cell.angle_gamma   90.00
#
_symmetry.space_group_name_H-M   'P 1'
#
loop_
_entity.id
_entity.type
_entity.pdbx_description
1 polymer ?
#
loop_
_entity_poly.entity_id
_entity_poly.type
_entity_poly.pdbx_seq_one_letter_code
_entity_poly.pdbx_strand_id
1 'polypeptide(L)'
;HSEQLEKYKEIAEKWCQEHNKEKPICIYLKTGNECKANLEKIEKDKKYYIFSRKNFIHLLDKFKQIKNNIFVDFRYRMSQIEDLTNGYKDKQISKWEYFE
;
A
#
# COMPACT_ATOMS: atom_id res chain seq x y z
N HIS A 1 -10.86 14.51 -9.81
CA HIS A 1 -11.10 13.06 -9.77
C HIS A 1 -11.49 12.61 -8.37
N SER A 2 -12.73 12.89 -7.96
CA SER A 2 -13.28 12.41 -6.69
C SER A 2 -14.05 11.09 -6.91
N GLU A 3 -14.13 10.25 -5.89
CA GLU A 3 -15.00 9.04 -5.78
C GLU A 3 -14.54 7.71 -6.41
N GLN A 4 -13.26 7.54 -6.79
CA GLN A 4 -12.82 6.25 -7.36
C GLN A 4 -12.95 5.07 -6.39
N LEU A 5 -12.62 5.27 -5.11
CA LEU A 5 -12.64 4.20 -4.11
C LEU A 5 -14.08 3.75 -3.80
N GLU A 6 -15.00 4.69 -3.77
CA GLU A 6 -16.43 4.46 -3.60
C GLU A 6 -16.97 3.64 -4.78
N LYS A 7 -16.68 4.07 -6.02
CA LYS A 7 -17.08 3.36 -7.24
C LYS A 7 -16.51 1.93 -7.31
N TYR A 8 -15.23 1.74 -7.01
CA TYR A 8 -14.63 0.40 -7.03
C TYR A 8 -15.25 -0.53 -5.99
N LYS A 9 -15.60 0.00 -4.82
CA LYS A 9 -16.28 -0.76 -3.78
C LYS A 9 -17.69 -1.15 -4.21
N GLU A 10 -18.47 -0.21 -4.72
CA GLU A 10 -19.83 -0.46 -5.21
C GLU A 10 -19.85 -1.52 -6.32
N ILE A 11 -18.93 -1.41 -7.29
CA ILE A 11 -18.81 -2.39 -8.38
C ILE A 11 -18.49 -3.79 -7.82
N ALA A 12 -17.54 -3.88 -6.88
CA ALA A 12 -17.15 -5.16 -6.30
C ALA A 12 -18.27 -5.77 -5.44
N GLU A 13 -18.93 -4.97 -4.60
CA GLU A 13 -20.05 -5.42 -3.75
C GLU A 13 -21.23 -5.90 -4.60
N LYS A 14 -21.59 -5.15 -5.64
CA LYS A 14 -22.65 -5.53 -6.59
C LYS A 14 -22.31 -6.83 -7.31
N TRP A 15 -21.10 -6.97 -7.83
CA TRP A 15 -20.68 -8.20 -8.51
C TRP A 15 -20.74 -9.41 -7.58
N CYS A 16 -20.28 -9.27 -6.32
CA CYS A 16 -20.37 -10.35 -5.34
C CYS A 16 -21.81 -10.75 -5.03
N GLN A 17 -22.72 -9.78 -4.86
CA GLN A 17 -24.14 -10.05 -4.61
C GLN A 17 -24.79 -10.79 -5.79
N GLU A 18 -24.55 -10.32 -7.03
CA GLU A 18 -25.10 -10.92 -8.24
C GLU A 18 -24.61 -12.37 -8.48
N HIS A 19 -23.43 -12.71 -7.96
CA HIS A 19 -22.80 -14.02 -8.15
C HIS A 19 -22.83 -14.90 -6.89
N ASN A 20 -23.63 -14.53 -5.89
CA ASN A 20 -23.74 -15.22 -4.59
C ASN A 20 -22.37 -15.51 -3.94
N LYS A 21 -21.51 -14.48 -3.92
CA LYS A 21 -20.18 -14.50 -3.30
C LYS A 21 -20.17 -13.72 -1.99
N GLU A 22 -19.17 -14.02 -1.16
CA GLU A 22 -18.92 -13.25 0.05
C GLU A 22 -18.61 -11.79 -0.24
N LYS A 23 -18.88 -10.93 0.75
CA LYS A 23 -18.62 -9.50 0.66
C LYS A 23 -17.13 -9.24 0.42
N PRO A 24 -16.75 -8.37 -0.54
CA PRO A 24 -15.36 -8.09 -0.81
C PRO A 24 -14.68 -7.40 0.39
N ILE A 25 -13.41 -7.76 0.63
CA ILE A 25 -12.54 -7.06 1.57
C ILE A 25 -11.82 -5.95 0.79
N CYS A 26 -12.23 -4.71 1.01
CA CYS A 26 -11.62 -3.54 0.38
C CYS A 26 -10.32 -3.16 1.09
N ILE A 27 -9.18 -3.33 0.40
CA ILE A 27 -7.85 -3.00 0.93
C ILE A 27 -7.31 -1.77 0.20
N TYR A 28 -6.85 -0.78 0.96
CA TYR A 28 -6.11 0.36 0.44
C TYR A 28 -4.61 0.12 0.63
N LEU A 29 -3.90 -0.08 -0.48
CA LEU A 29 -2.45 -0.21 -0.52
C LEU A 29 -1.86 0.96 -1.30
N LYS A 30 -1.09 1.80 -0.61
CA LYS A 30 -0.29 2.87 -1.23
C LYS A 30 1.18 2.60 -1.00
N THR A 31 1.95 2.59 -2.08
CA THR A 31 3.39 2.29 -2.09
C THR A 31 4.26 3.54 -1.90
N GLY A 32 3.72 4.72 -2.24
CA GLY A 32 4.31 6.02 -1.92
C GLY A 32 3.92 6.51 -0.53
N ASN A 33 4.38 7.72 -0.20
CA ASN A 33 4.03 8.36 1.07
C ASN A 33 2.58 8.87 1.03
N GLU A 34 1.90 8.78 2.18
CA GLU A 34 0.53 9.25 2.37
C GLU A 34 0.43 9.89 3.74
N CYS A 35 -0.31 11.00 3.84
CA CYS A 35 -0.48 11.66 5.11
C CYS A 35 -1.47 10.88 5.99
N LYS A 36 -1.20 10.84 7.29
CA LYS A 36 -2.04 10.12 8.26
C LYS A 36 -3.50 10.55 8.19
N ALA A 37 -3.75 11.85 8.03
CA ALA A 37 -5.11 12.38 7.92
C ALA A 37 -5.88 11.81 6.72
N ASN A 38 -5.22 11.55 5.59
CA ASN A 38 -5.87 10.95 4.44
C ASN A 38 -6.12 9.45 4.65
N LEU A 39 -5.17 8.72 5.25
CA LEU A 39 -5.38 7.31 5.62
C LEU A 39 -6.58 7.16 6.57
N GLU A 40 -6.71 8.04 7.56
CA GLU A 40 -7.84 8.03 8.48
C GLU A 40 -9.17 8.30 7.77
N LYS A 41 -9.21 9.23 6.81
CA LYS A 41 -10.41 9.46 5.98
C LYS A 41 -10.77 8.24 5.15
N ILE A 42 -9.78 7.57 4.55
CA ILE A 42 -10.01 6.36 3.77
C ILE A 42 -10.58 5.23 4.64
N GLU A 43 -10.04 5.05 5.85
CA GLU A 43 -10.51 4.03 6.78
C GLU A 43 -11.90 4.36 7.35
N LYS A 44 -12.11 5.60 7.82
CA LYS A 44 -13.34 6.01 8.50
C LYS A 44 -14.49 6.27 7.53
N ASP A 45 -14.24 6.97 6.43
CA ASP A 45 -15.30 7.45 5.53
C ASP A 45 -15.56 6.43 4.43
N LYS A 46 -14.51 5.84 3.87
CA LYS A 46 -14.62 4.91 2.73
C LYS A 46 -14.68 3.44 3.15
N LYS A 47 -14.34 3.15 4.41
CA LYS A 47 -14.34 1.79 5.00
C LYS A 47 -13.40 0.81 4.28
N TYR A 48 -12.24 1.30 3.86
CA TYR A 48 -11.16 0.45 3.35
C TYR A 48 -10.20 0.10 4.49
N TYR A 49 -9.71 -1.13 4.52
CA TYR A 49 -8.63 -1.53 5.41
C TYR A 49 -7.30 -1.00 4.89
N ILE A 50 -6.57 -0.28 5.73
CA ILE A 50 -5.24 0.22 5.35
C ILE A 50 -4.23 -0.91 5.45
N PHE A 51 -3.61 -1.23 4.31
CA PHE A 51 -2.48 -2.16 4.27
C PHE A 51 -1.19 -1.39 4.03
N SER A 52 -0.42 -1.22 5.10
CA SER A 52 0.79 -0.39 5.07
C SER A 52 1.88 -0.96 4.17
N ARG A 53 2.73 -0.08 3.63
CA ARG A 53 3.93 -0.50 2.88
C ARG A 53 4.81 -1.46 3.68
N LYS A 54 4.97 -1.23 4.99
CA LYS A 54 5.69 -2.15 5.88
C LYS A 54 5.07 -3.56 5.90
N ASN A 55 3.75 -3.66 6.03
CA ASN A 55 3.07 -4.96 5.99
C ASN A 55 3.21 -5.63 4.61
N PHE A 56 3.17 -4.84 3.54
CA PHE A 56 3.34 -5.34 2.18
C PHE A 56 4.77 -5.84 1.92
N ILE A 57 5.80 -5.12 2.35
CA ILE A 57 7.20 -5.58 2.29
C ILE A 57 7.35 -6.88 3.07
N HIS A 58 6.78 -6.97 4.28
CA HIS A 58 6.82 -8.20 5.08
C HIS A 58 6.14 -9.38 4.36
N LEU A 59 5.03 -9.14 3.64
CA LEU A 59 4.40 -10.16 2.81
C LEU A 59 5.31 -10.60 1.65
N LEU A 60 5.89 -9.65 0.90
CA LEU A 60 6.81 -9.94 -0.20
C LEU A 60 8.04 -10.72 0.28
N ASP A 61 8.53 -10.41 1.47
CA ASP A 61 9.68 -11.07 2.09
C ASP A 61 9.43 -12.55 2.42
N LYS A 62 8.18 -13.00 2.51
CA LYS A 62 7.83 -14.43 2.64
C LYS A 62 8.02 -15.20 1.33
N PHE A 63 8.23 -14.50 0.21
CA PHE A 63 8.37 -15.08 -1.12
C PHE A 63 9.76 -14.84 -1.74
N LYS A 64 10.81 -14.69 -0.91
CA LYS A 64 12.21 -14.47 -1.35
C LYS A 64 12.76 -15.55 -2.28
N GLN A 65 12.15 -16.73 -2.33
CA GLN A 65 12.49 -17.81 -3.26
C GLN A 65 12.17 -17.48 -4.73
N ILE A 66 11.29 -16.51 -5.00
CA ILE A 66 10.96 -16.09 -6.36
C ILE A 66 12.16 -15.36 -6.95
N LYS A 67 12.73 -15.92 -8.03
CA LYS A 67 13.92 -15.40 -8.71
C LYS A 67 13.63 -14.51 -9.92
N ASN A 68 12.36 -14.27 -10.22
CA ASN A 68 11.97 -13.42 -11.34
C ASN A 68 12.42 -11.97 -11.10
N ASN A 69 13.11 -11.37 -12.07
CA ASN A 69 13.69 -10.03 -11.94
C ASN A 69 12.65 -8.96 -11.61
N ILE A 70 11.46 -9.01 -12.21
CA ILE A 70 10.38 -8.04 -11.93
C ILE A 70 10.00 -8.07 -10.44
N PHE A 71 9.87 -9.28 -9.87
CA PHE A 71 9.55 -9.43 -8.46
C PHE A 71 10.70 -8.94 -7.56
N VAL A 72 11.93 -9.35 -7.87
CA VAL A 72 13.14 -8.99 -7.10
C VAL A 72 13.32 -7.47 -7.08
N ASP A 73 13.26 -6.84 -8.25
CA ASP A 73 13.43 -5.39 -8.41
C ASP A 73 12.33 -4.62 -7.69
N PHE A 74 11.07 -5.06 -7.83
CA PHE A 74 9.96 -4.41 -7.16
C PHE A 74 10.07 -4.50 -5.63
N ARG A 75 10.38 -5.68 -5.08
CA ARG A 75 10.59 -5.88 -3.64
C ARG A 75 11.76 -5.03 -3.13
N TYR A 76 12.87 -4.99 -3.87
CA TYR A 76 14.02 -4.16 -3.53
C TYR A 76 13.64 -2.68 -3.50
N ARG A 77 12.96 -2.18 -4.54
CA ARG A 77 12.49 -0.79 -4.61
C ARG A 77 11.56 -0.44 -3.45
N MET A 78 10.59 -1.30 -3.11
CA MET A 78 9.69 -1.04 -1.98
C MET A 78 10.46 -0.92 -0.65
N SER A 79 11.45 -1.78 -0.44
CA SER A 79 12.30 -1.76 0.76
C SER A 79 13.12 -0.47 0.82
N GLN A 80 13.74 -0.07 -0.28
CA GLN A 80 14.50 1.18 -0.37
C GLN A 80 13.65 2.42 -0.05
N ILE A 81 12.43 2.51 -0.59
CA ILE A 81 11.56 3.67 -0.30
C ILE A 81 11.20 3.69 1.20
N GLU A 82 10.92 2.55 1.82
CA GLU A 82 10.62 2.48 3.25
C GLU A 82 11.83 2.88 4.12
N ASP A 83 13.02 2.39 3.78
CA ASP A 83 14.27 2.71 4.48
C ASP A 83 14.61 4.20 4.35
N LEU A 84 14.49 4.77 3.15
CA LEU A 84 14.70 6.21 2.92
C LEU A 84 13.65 7.06 3.64
N THR A 85 12.37 6.67 3.58
CA THR A 85 11.28 7.40 4.26
C THR A 85 11.47 7.41 5.77
N ASN A 86 12.05 6.36 6.37
CA ASN A 86 12.29 6.29 7.81
C ASN A 86 13.72 6.69 8.21
N GLY A 87 14.61 6.91 7.25
CA GLY A 87 16.03 7.20 7.48
C GLY A 87 16.26 8.46 8.31
N TYR A 88 15.30 9.39 8.36
CA TYR A 88 15.34 10.56 9.24
C TYR A 88 15.47 10.24 10.73
N LYS A 89 15.06 9.04 11.14
CA LYS A 89 15.12 8.61 12.54
C LYS A 89 16.57 8.40 13.00
N ASP A 90 17.43 7.96 12.09
CA ASP A 90 18.78 7.47 12.41
C ASP A 90 19.90 8.24 11.68
N LYS A 91 19.60 8.88 10.54
CA LYS A 91 20.59 9.63 9.75
C LYS A 91 20.69 11.08 10.23
N GLN A 92 21.93 11.53 10.43
CA GLN A 92 22.24 12.97 10.57
C GLN A 92 21.76 13.72 9.32
N ILE A 93 21.23 14.93 9.49
CA ILE A 93 20.65 15.77 8.42
C ILE A 93 21.62 15.92 7.23
N SER A 94 22.93 16.02 7.49
CA SER A 94 23.98 16.12 6.46
C SER A 94 24.12 14.90 5.54
N LYS A 95 23.46 13.77 5.85
CA LYS A 95 23.51 12.51 5.10
C LYS A 95 22.17 12.12 4.47
N TRP A 96 21.24 13.06 4.38
CA TRP A 96 19.94 12.82 3.76
C TRP A 96 20.09 12.98 2.26
N GLU A 97 19.86 11.90 1.51
CA GLU A 97 19.81 11.92 0.05
C GLU A 97 18.36 12.17 -0.39
N TYR A 98 18.15 13.21 -1.20
CA TYR A 98 16.86 13.48 -1.83
C TYR A 98 16.76 12.65 -3.12
N PHE A 99 15.67 11.91 -3.28
CA PHE A 99 15.36 11.20 -4.52
C PHE A 99 14.04 11.76 -5.07
N GLU A 100 14.09 12.26 -6.31
CA GLU A 100 12.89 12.58 -7.14
C GLU A 100 12.25 11.31 -7.72
#